data_AF-A0A7V1MLD0-F1
#
_entry.id   AF-A0A7V1MLD0-F1
#
_cell.length_a   1.000
_cell.length_b   1.000
_cell.length_c   1.000
_cell.angle_alpha   90.00
_cell.angle_beta   90.00
_cell.angle_gamma   90.00
#
_symmetry.space_group_name_H-M   'P 1'
#
loop_
_entity.id
_entity.type
_entity.pdbx_description
1 polymer ?
#
loop_
_entity_poly.entity_id
_entity_poly.type
_entity_poly.pdbx_seq_one_letter_code
_entity_poly.pdbx_strand_id
1 'polypeptide(L)'
;MGYAFLYGVFGSLIGTNLGAVLYENILKPVVPSARAVEAGLPLAAEAAIKAKSFWLIFAVLGGVCLVGMLLYNRFFSEETPETNRRAWKIMLGLYSVFALAGLYFFIYSLFLVPEIQWKTFVQALILLSLGGGGIGISLRRKP
;
A
#
# COMPACT_ATOMS: atom_id res chain seq x y z
N MET A 1 0.16 -15.61 13.46
CA MET A 1 -0.07 -14.20 13.87
C MET A 1 0.62 -13.16 12.98
N GLY A 2 1.82 -13.42 12.40
CA GLY A 2 2.51 -12.45 11.53
C GLY A 2 1.79 -12.07 10.22
N TYR A 3 1.07 -13.00 9.59
CA TYR A 3 0.30 -12.71 8.37
C TYR A 3 -0.83 -11.69 8.58
N ALA A 4 -1.54 -11.74 9.71
CA ALA A 4 -2.60 -10.78 10.02
C ALA A 4 -2.06 -9.37 10.29
N PHE A 5 -0.86 -9.25 10.89
CA PHE A 5 -0.16 -7.98 11.05
C PHE A 5 0.27 -7.40 9.70
N LEU A 6 0.78 -8.22 8.79
CA LEU A 6 1.17 -7.78 7.45
C LEU A 6 -0.03 -7.28 6.63
N TYR A 7 -1.12 -8.05 6.56
CA TYR A 7 -2.33 -7.62 5.83
C TYR A 7 -3.03 -6.45 6.52
N GLY A 8 -3.09 -6.45 7.86
CA GLY A 8 -3.74 -5.41 8.63
C GLY A 8 -2.99 -4.08 8.58
N VAL A 9 -1.68 -4.08 8.88
CA VAL A 9 -0.90 -2.85 8.94
C VAL A 9 -0.54 -2.36 7.55
N PHE A 10 0.08 -3.18 6.68
CA PHE A 10 0.44 -2.70 5.33
C PHE A 10 -0.79 -2.44 4.46
N GLY A 11 -1.78 -3.33 4.51
CA GLY A 11 -3.02 -3.16 3.76
C GLY A 11 -3.79 -1.92 4.19
N SER A 12 -3.90 -1.65 5.49
CA SER A 12 -4.58 -0.44 5.96
C SER A 12 -3.75 0.82 5.75
N LEU A 13 -2.43 0.79 5.96
CA LEU A 13 -1.59 1.98 5.79
C LEU A 13 -1.52 2.40 4.33
N ILE A 14 -1.27 1.46 3.42
CA ILE A 14 -1.21 1.73 1.98
C ILE A 14 -2.62 1.97 1.45
N GLY A 15 -3.58 1.11 1.78
CA GLY A 15 -4.96 1.20 1.29
C GLY A 15 -5.68 2.47 1.74
N THR A 16 -5.51 2.89 2.99
CA THR A 16 -6.15 4.13 3.50
C THR A 16 -5.53 5.36 2.86
N ASN A 17 -4.20 5.41 2.69
CA ASN A 17 -3.56 6.57 2.06
C ASN A 17 -3.80 6.63 0.55
N LEU A 18 -3.57 5.53 -0.16
CA LEU A 18 -3.78 5.46 -1.61
C LEU A 18 -5.27 5.63 -1.93
N GLY A 19 -6.14 4.94 -1.20
CA GLY A 19 -7.59 5.06 -1.37
C GLY A 19 -8.11 6.46 -1.09
N ALA A 20 -7.64 7.12 -0.02
CA ALA A 20 -8.01 8.51 0.26
C ALA A 20 -7.55 9.46 -0.85
N VAL A 21 -6.30 9.32 -1.33
CA VAL A 21 -5.77 10.15 -2.43
C VAL A 21 -6.55 9.92 -3.72
N LEU A 22 -6.82 8.66 -4.08
CA LEU A 22 -7.63 8.34 -5.26
C LEU A 22 -9.06 8.88 -5.13
N TYR A 23 -9.65 8.79 -3.94
CA TYR A 23 -10.99 9.30 -3.68
C TYR A 23 -11.03 10.82 -3.82
N GLU A 24 -10.12 11.55 -3.17
CA GLU A 24 -10.06 13.01 -3.20
C GLU A 24 -9.84 13.56 -4.60
N ASN A 25 -9.04 12.89 -5.42
CA ASN A 25 -8.67 13.38 -6.75
C ASN A 25 -9.62 12.90 -7.87
N ILE A 26 -10.24 11.72 -7.73
CA ILE A 26 -11.03 11.12 -8.82
C ILE A 26 -12.52 11.20 -8.54
N LEU A 27 -12.98 10.76 -7.35
CA LEU A 27 -14.40 10.64 -7.04
C LEU A 27 -14.97 11.93 -6.44
N LYS A 28 -14.36 12.49 -5.40
CA LYS A 28 -14.84 13.68 -4.69
C LYS A 28 -15.21 14.86 -5.61
N PRO A 29 -14.48 15.15 -6.70
CA PRO A 29 -14.83 16.25 -7.61
C PRO A 29 -16.09 16.02 -8.45
N VAL A 30 -16.57 14.77 -8.55
CA VAL A 30 -17.73 14.40 -9.39
C VAL A 30 -18.87 13.75 -8.62
N VAL A 31 -18.76 13.68 -7.29
CA VAL A 31 -19.84 13.18 -6.44
C VAL A 31 -21.03 14.15 -6.52
N PRO A 32 -22.22 13.68 -6.94
CA PRO A 32 -23.41 14.52 -7.00
C PRO A 32 -23.84 14.95 -5.60
N SER A 33 -24.53 16.09 -5.52
CA SER A 33 -25.10 16.55 -4.24
C SER A 33 -26.16 15.58 -3.73
N ALA A 34 -26.31 15.48 -2.40
CA ALA A 34 -27.32 14.62 -1.78
C ALA A 34 -28.73 14.86 -2.35
N ARG A 35 -29.08 16.13 -2.58
CA ARG A 35 -30.36 16.53 -3.19
C ARG A 35 -30.53 16.02 -4.62
N ALA A 36 -29.46 15.97 -5.41
CA ALA A 36 -29.51 15.43 -6.78
C ALA A 36 -29.68 13.91 -6.79
N VAL A 37 -29.09 13.21 -5.81
CA VAL A 37 -29.26 11.77 -5.61
C VAL A 37 -30.69 11.45 -5.16
N GLU A 38 -31.23 12.19 -4.20
CA GLU A 38 -32.62 12.04 -3.73
C GLU A 38 -33.64 12.29 -4.83
N ALA A 39 -33.37 13.25 -5.72
CA ALA A 39 -34.21 13.53 -6.89
C ALA A 39 -34.10 12.48 -8.01
N GLY A 40 -33.26 11.45 -7.85
CA GLY A 40 -33.09 10.38 -8.84
C GLY A 40 -32.49 10.85 -10.16
N LEU A 41 -31.77 11.97 -10.16
CA LEU A 41 -31.18 12.52 -11.38
C LEU A 41 -30.07 11.58 -11.88
N PRO A 42 -30.02 11.29 -13.19
CA PRO A 42 -28.98 10.44 -13.75
C PRO A 42 -27.61 11.10 -13.55
N LEU A 43 -26.60 10.27 -13.25
CA LEU A 43 -25.21 10.74 -13.19
C LEU A 43 -24.82 11.33 -14.55
N ALA A 44 -24.16 12.48 -14.54
CA ALA A 44 -23.53 13.01 -15.73
C ALA A 44 -22.55 11.98 -16.31
N ALA A 45 -22.48 11.87 -17.65
CA ALA A 45 -21.65 10.87 -18.33
C ALA A 45 -20.18 10.92 -17.88
N GLU A 46 -19.64 12.13 -17.65
CA GLU A 46 -18.28 12.34 -17.16
C GLU A 46 -18.07 11.80 -15.73
N ALA A 47 -19.06 11.98 -14.85
CA ALA A 47 -19.02 11.44 -13.49
C ALA A 47 -19.04 9.91 -13.49
N ALA A 48 -19.85 9.32 -14.38
CA ALA A 48 -19.92 7.86 -14.54
C ALA A 48 -18.59 7.29 -15.05
N ILE A 49 -17.93 7.96 -16.01
CA ILE A 49 -16.60 7.54 -16.51
C ILE A 49 -15.56 7.59 -15.40
N LYS A 50 -15.49 8.68 -14.63
CA LYS A 50 -14.53 8.80 -13.51
C LYS A 50 -14.79 7.78 -12.40
N ALA A 51 -16.05 7.55 -12.06
CA ALA A 51 -16.41 6.51 -11.08
C ALA A 51 -16.02 5.11 -11.58
N LYS A 52 -16.27 4.80 -12.85
CA LYS A 52 -15.85 3.53 -13.46
C LYS A 52 -14.33 3.36 -13.41
N SER A 53 -13.57 4.39 -13.79
CA SER A 53 -12.11 4.36 -13.75
C SER A 53 -11.58 4.14 -12.33
N PHE A 54 -12.16 4.81 -11.33
CA PHE A 54 -11.82 4.59 -9.93
C PHE A 54 -11.97 3.11 -9.54
N TRP A 55 -13.15 2.52 -9.78
CA TRP A 55 -13.39 1.11 -9.44
C TRP A 55 -12.54 0.13 -10.25
N LEU A 56 -12.23 0.47 -11.51
CA LEU A 56 -11.36 -0.35 -12.35
C LEU A 56 -9.93 -0.41 -11.80
N ILE A 57 -9.41 0.69 -11.23
CA ILE A 57 -8.10 0.68 -10.54
C ILE A 57 -8.12 -0.34 -9.40
N PHE A 58 -9.17 -0.34 -8.55
CA PHE A 58 -9.29 -1.32 -7.47
C PHE A 58 -9.47 -2.75 -7.98
N ALA A 59 -10.23 -2.95 -9.05
CA ALA A 59 -10.39 -4.26 -9.68
C ALA A 59 -9.06 -4.80 -10.22
N VAL A 60 -8.25 -3.95 -10.87
CA VAL A 60 -6.92 -4.31 -11.35
C VAL A 60 -5.99 -4.61 -10.18
N LEU A 61 -5.97 -3.78 -9.13
CA LEU A 61 -5.18 -4.04 -7.91
C LEU A 61 -5.57 -5.38 -7.27
N GLY A 62 -6.87 -5.67 -7.18
CA GLY A 62 -7.39 -6.94 -6.70
C GLY A 62 -6.92 -8.13 -7.55
N GLY A 63 -6.98 -7.99 -8.88
CA GLY A 63 -6.48 -8.99 -9.82
C GLY A 63 -4.98 -9.23 -9.68
N VAL A 64 -4.18 -8.17 -9.56
CA VAL A 64 -2.73 -8.26 -9.32
C VAL A 64 -2.43 -8.97 -8.01
N CYS A 65 -3.15 -8.64 -6.92
CA CYS A 65 -3.01 -9.33 -5.64
C CYS A 65 -3.34 -10.82 -5.76
N LEU A 66 -4.44 -11.17 -6.44
CA LEU A 66 -4.84 -12.56 -6.65
C LEU A 66 -3.77 -13.33 -7.44
N VAL A 67 -3.29 -12.77 -8.55
CA VAL A 67 -2.21 -13.38 -9.35
C VAL A 67 -0.94 -13.52 -8.50
N GLY A 68 -0.58 -12.50 -7.72
CA GLY A 68 0.56 -12.54 -6.81
C GLY A 68 0.45 -13.68 -5.79
N MET A 69 -0.73 -13.88 -5.19
CA MET A 69 -0.97 -14.99 -4.26
C MET A 69 -0.88 -16.36 -4.95
N LEU A 70 -1.42 -16.50 -6.16
CA LEU A 70 -1.33 -17.75 -6.93
C LEU A 70 0.11 -18.09 -7.29
N LEU A 71 0.90 -17.10 -7.73
CA LEU A 71 2.33 -17.27 -8.03
C LEU A 71 3.11 -17.61 -6.76
N TYR A 72 2.81 -16.93 -5.64
CA TYR A 72 3.43 -17.24 -4.35
C TYR A 72 3.15 -18.69 -3.95
N ASN A 73 1.88 -19.12 -4.01
CA ASN A 73 1.52 -20.51 -3.71
C ASN A 73 2.20 -21.49 -4.68
N ARG A 74 2.37 -21.15 -5.95
CA ARG A 74 3.01 -22.04 -6.92
C ARG A 74 4.53 -22.18 -6.71
N PHE A 75 5.23 -21.11 -6.34
CA PHE A 75 6.69 -21.09 -6.26
C PHE A 75 7.25 -21.23 -4.84
N PHE A 76 6.45 -20.96 -3.81
CA PHE A 76 6.88 -20.91 -2.42
C PHE A 76 6.07 -21.82 -1.48
N SER A 77 5.18 -22.68 -1.98
CA SER A 77 4.42 -23.61 -1.14
C SER A 77 5.25 -24.76 -0.58
N GLU A 78 6.30 -25.18 -1.28
CA GLU A 78 7.18 -26.25 -0.82
C GLU A 78 8.23 -25.71 0.16
N GLU A 79 8.20 -26.20 1.40
CA GLU A 79 9.19 -25.86 2.43
C GLU A 79 10.53 -26.57 2.17
N THR A 80 11.22 -26.16 1.10
CA THR A 80 12.59 -26.61 0.82
C THR A 80 13.60 -25.57 1.33
N PRO A 81 14.85 -25.99 1.65
CA PRO A 81 15.92 -25.06 2.04
C PRO A 81 16.19 -23.98 0.99
N GLU A 82 16.06 -24.31 -0.31
CA GLU A 82 16.24 -23.36 -1.40
C GLU A 82 15.12 -22.31 -1.45
N THR A 83 13.87 -22.74 -1.31
CA THR A 83 12.70 -21.84 -1.26
C THR A 83 12.81 -20.88 -0.09
N ASN A 84 13.19 -21.36 1.09
CA ASN A 84 13.41 -20.52 2.26
C ASN A 84 14.51 -19.47 2.04
N ARG A 85 15.62 -19.85 1.41
CA ARG A 85 16.71 -18.90 1.10
C ARG A 85 16.26 -17.84 0.09
N ARG A 86 15.44 -18.21 -0.90
CA ARG A 86 14.87 -17.26 -1.88
C ARG A 86 13.87 -16.32 -1.20
N ALA A 87 12.95 -16.85 -0.40
CA ALA A 87 11.98 -16.08 0.35
C ALA A 87 12.67 -15.09 1.29
N TRP A 88 13.72 -15.52 2.00
CA TRP A 88 14.53 -14.65 2.84
C TRP A 88 15.16 -13.49 2.07
N LYS A 89 15.76 -13.74 0.88
CA LYS A 89 16.33 -12.68 0.03
C LYS A 89 15.27 -11.68 -0.42
N ILE A 90 14.10 -12.16 -0.83
CA ILE A 90 12.98 -11.32 -1.26
C ILE A 90 12.49 -10.44 -0.11
N MET A 91 12.27 -11.04 1.07
CA MET A 91 11.83 -10.30 2.26
C MET A 91 12.87 -9.27 2.70
N LEU A 92 14.17 -9.62 2.67
CA LEU A 92 15.23 -8.67 2.96
C LEU A 92 15.20 -7.49 1.97
N GLY A 93 15.02 -7.75 0.68
CA GLY A 93 14.85 -6.70 -0.33
C GLY A 93 13.66 -5.80 -0.06
N LEU A 94 12.50 -6.37 0.27
CA LEU A 94 11.29 -5.63 0.65
C LEU A 94 11.52 -4.74 1.87
N TYR A 95 12.12 -5.28 2.93
CA TYR A 95 12.44 -4.51 4.13
C TYR A 95 13.47 -3.40 3.85
N SER A 96 14.45 -3.64 2.98
CA SER A 96 15.39 -2.61 2.51
C SER A 96 14.68 -1.49 1.75
N VAL A 97 13.76 -1.82 0.85
CA VAL A 97 12.95 -0.81 0.14
C VAL A 97 12.13 0.03 1.11
N PHE A 98 11.48 -0.60 2.11
CA PHE A 98 10.73 0.14 3.13
C PHE A 98 11.62 1.02 4.00
N ALA A 99 12.80 0.54 4.38
CA ALA A 99 13.76 1.33 5.16
C ALA A 99 14.26 2.54 4.36
N LEU A 100 14.62 2.36 3.08
CA LEU A 100 15.08 3.44 2.21
C LEU A 100 13.97 4.45 1.91
N ALA A 101 12.77 3.98 1.58
CA ALA A 101 11.61 4.85 1.35
C ALA A 101 11.23 5.61 2.62
N GLY A 102 11.20 4.92 3.78
CA GLY A 102 10.96 5.54 5.08
C GLY A 102 12.01 6.60 5.40
N LEU A 103 13.30 6.32 5.15
CA LEU A 103 14.39 7.29 5.36
C LEU A 103 14.21 8.51 4.47
N TYR A 104 13.93 8.28 3.19
CA TYR A 104 13.67 9.36 2.23
C TYR A 104 12.50 10.25 2.69
N PHE A 105 11.35 9.65 3.03
CA PHE A 105 10.19 10.41 3.47
C PHE A 105 10.39 11.10 4.83
N PHE A 106 11.20 10.50 5.71
CA PHE A 106 11.57 11.11 6.98
C PHE A 106 12.33 12.41 6.75
N ILE A 107 13.40 12.35 5.94
CA ILE A 107 14.20 13.53 5.57
C ILE A 107 13.33 14.54 4.82
N TYR A 108 12.51 14.06 3.86
CA TYR A 108 11.60 14.90 3.09
C TYR A 108 10.68 15.70 4.00
N SER A 109 9.99 15.04 4.93
CA SER A 109 8.97 15.65 5.79
C SER A 109 9.49 16.69 6.79
N LEU A 110 10.79 16.63 7.12
CA LEU A 110 11.41 17.52 8.11
C LEU A 110 12.26 18.63 7.47
N PHE A 111 12.91 18.37 6.34
CA PHE A 111 13.99 19.23 5.84
C PHE A 111 13.81 19.71 4.40
N LEU A 112 13.08 18.98 3.55
CA LEU A 112 12.94 19.36 2.12
C LEU A 112 11.67 20.16 1.83
N VAL A 113 10.77 20.29 2.80
CA VAL A 113 9.54 21.09 2.68
C VAL A 113 9.56 22.28 3.63
N PRO A 114 8.93 23.42 3.27
CA PRO A 114 8.93 24.63 4.10
C PRO A 114 8.26 24.46 5.47
N GLU A 115 7.30 23.53 5.58
CA GLU A 115 6.57 23.23 6.81
C GLU A 115 6.60 21.74 7.09
N ILE A 116 6.68 21.38 8.38
CA ILE A 116 6.74 19.97 8.80
C ILE A 116 5.44 19.25 8.43
N GLN A 117 5.56 18.24 7.56
CA GLN A 117 4.43 17.39 7.18
C GLN A 117 4.25 16.24 8.18
N TRP A 118 3.50 16.50 9.27
CA TRP A 118 3.30 15.53 10.35
C TRP A 118 2.74 14.16 9.90
N LYS A 119 1.82 14.14 8.94
CA LYS A 119 1.27 12.89 8.38
C LYS A 119 2.36 12.06 7.70
N THR A 120 3.15 12.69 6.83
CA THR A 120 4.26 12.06 6.10
C THR A 120 5.36 11.61 7.07
N PHE A 121 5.65 12.42 8.09
CA PHE A 121 6.62 12.12 9.14
C PHE A 121 6.25 10.85 9.93
N VAL A 122 5.01 10.75 10.43
CA VAL A 122 4.55 9.56 11.17
C VAL A 122 4.58 8.32 10.28
N GLN A 123 4.17 8.45 9.02
CA GLN A 123 4.23 7.34 8.06
C GLN A 123 5.67 6.89 7.79
N ALA A 124 6.59 7.85 7.66
CA ALA A 124 8.01 7.57 7.49
C ALA A 124 8.61 6.84 8.70
N LEU A 125 8.23 7.23 9.93
CA LEU A 125 8.63 6.52 11.16
C LEU A 125 8.13 5.07 11.18
N ILE A 126 6.88 4.84 10.77
CA ILE A 126 6.32 3.49 10.67
C ILE A 126 7.09 2.67 9.63
N LEU A 127 7.34 3.21 8.44
CA LEU A 127 8.12 2.54 7.39
C LEU A 127 9.55 2.22 7.84
N LEU A 128 10.23 3.17 8.50
CA LEU A 128 11.57 2.99 9.05
C LEU A 128 11.62 1.90 10.12
N SER A 129 10.66 1.91 11.04
CA SER A 129 10.57 0.91 12.11
C SER A 129 10.33 -0.49 11.55
N LEU A 130 9.46 -0.61 10.56
CA LEU A 130 9.15 -1.88 9.89
C LEU A 130 10.29 -2.37 9.02
N GLY A 131 10.86 -1.50 8.17
CA GLY A 131 11.99 -1.84 7.30
C GLY A 131 13.24 -2.17 8.11
N GLY A 132 13.62 -1.30 9.05
CA GLY A 132 14.78 -1.52 9.93
C GLY A 132 14.62 -2.74 10.83
N GLY A 133 13.45 -2.89 11.48
CA GLY A 133 13.13 -4.06 12.29
C GLY A 133 13.14 -5.35 11.49
N GLY A 134 12.55 -5.35 10.29
CA GLY A 134 12.52 -6.49 9.38
C GLY A 134 13.91 -6.92 8.91
N ILE A 135 14.77 -5.96 8.53
CA ILE A 135 16.18 -6.22 8.21
C ILE A 135 16.90 -6.81 9.42
N GLY A 136 16.79 -6.18 10.59
CA GLY A 136 17.47 -6.61 11.81
C GLY A 136 17.11 -8.04 12.24
N ILE A 137 15.83 -8.40 12.16
CA ILE A 137 15.37 -9.77 12.45
C ILE A 137 15.85 -10.74 11.38
N SER A 138 15.75 -10.39 10.11
CA SER A 138 16.16 -11.25 8.98
C SER A 138 17.66 -11.55 9.01
N LEU A 139 18.50 -10.58 9.38
CA LEU A 139 19.94 -10.77 9.49
C LEU A 139 20.35 -11.60 10.73
N ARG A 140 19.56 -11.57 11.80
CA ARG A 140 19.80 -12.40 13.01
C ARG A 140 19.39 -13.87 12.80
N ARG A 141 18.37 -14.11 11.98
CA ARG A 141 17.87 -15.45 11.62
C ARG A 141 18.27 -15.81 10.20
N LYS A 142 19.57 -15.78 9.89
CA LYS A 142 20.06 -16.28 8.61
C LYS A 142 19.53 -17.71 8.39
N PRO A 143 19.03 -18.04 7.18
CA PRO A 143 18.58 -19.39 6.87
C PRO A 143 19.72 -20.40 6.94
#